data_AF-A0A330M1W2-F1
#
_entry.id   AF-A0A330M1W2-F1
#
_cell.length_a   1.000
_cell.length_b   1.000
_cell.length_c   1.000
_cell.angle_alpha   90.00
_cell.angle_beta   90.00
_cell.angle_gamma   90.00
#
_symmetry.space_group_name_H-M   'P 1'
#
loop_
_entity.id
_entity.type
_entity.pdbx_description
1 polymer ?
#
loop_
_entity_poly.entity_id
_entity_poly.type
_entity_poly.pdbx_seq_one_letter_code
_entity_poly.pdbx_strand_id
1 'polypeptide(L)'
;MTQELTNSSERKSSELMPYRPQIKVPATYMRGGTSKGVFFSLTDLPPAAQVAGAARDALLLRVIGSPDPYGKQTDGMGGATSSTSKTVILSKSTQAEHDVDYLFGQVAIDKAFVDWSGNCGNLSAAVGAFAIHAGLVDASRIPENGIAVIRIWQANISKTIIAHVPITHGEVQENGDFELDGVTFPAAEIGVDFIDPADKANEGKEEGGPGMFPTGNLVDEIELPPGMFNNSLEPRKIKATMINAGIPTIFVNAEDIGYRGDELQAAINGDAKALEMFESLRAIGAVKMGLIAHVDEAESRQHTPKIAFVSPASSYTSSSGKQVERSHIDFNVRALSMGKLHHAMMGTAAVAIGTAAVIPGTLVNLAANSGTLMQTGIETDIETDIDADIETGIEADIETDIETDIETDIETGIETDIETDIETDIEADIETDTKAGSQADSVCFGHPSGTLKVGAAAKQVDGQWTVTKVSMSRSARILMEGWVRVPDES
;
A
#
# COMPACT_ATOMS: atom_id res chain seq x y z
N MET A 1 -16.24 23.35 -87.62
CA MET A 1 -15.04 22.58 -87.26
C MET A 1 -14.50 23.18 -85.97
N THR A 2 -15.20 23.12 -84.82
CA THR A 2 -15.39 21.95 -83.93
C THR A 2 -14.06 21.20 -83.73
N GLN A 3 -13.28 21.58 -82.72
CA GLN A 3 -13.20 20.99 -81.36
C GLN A 3 -12.71 19.54 -81.39
N GLU A 4 -11.50 19.30 -80.86
CA GLU A 4 -11.22 18.13 -80.03
C GLU A 4 -10.04 18.43 -79.10
N LEU A 5 -10.41 18.88 -77.90
CA LEU A 5 -9.65 18.71 -76.67
C LEU A 5 -9.86 17.25 -76.23
N THR A 6 -8.79 16.46 -76.16
CA THR A 6 -8.83 15.15 -75.49
C THR A 6 -7.69 15.03 -74.49
N ASN A 7 -8.07 15.28 -73.23
CA ASN A 7 -7.65 14.62 -71.99
C ASN A 7 -6.16 14.35 -71.74
N SER A 8 -5.49 15.32 -71.11
CA SER A 8 -4.31 15.10 -70.25
C SER A 8 -4.71 14.89 -68.78
N SER A 9 -5.75 14.10 -68.50
CA SER A 9 -6.23 13.89 -67.13
C SER A 9 -6.59 12.43 -66.84
N GLU A 10 -5.73 11.49 -67.21
CA GLU A 10 -5.69 10.23 -66.48
C GLU A 10 -4.83 10.43 -65.23
N ARG A 11 -5.56 10.73 -64.15
CA ARG A 11 -5.06 10.79 -62.79
C ARG A 11 -4.33 9.48 -62.49
N LYS A 12 -3.03 9.58 -62.24
CA LYS A 12 -2.33 8.68 -61.33
C LYS A 12 -3.00 8.81 -59.95
N SER A 13 -4.03 8.01 -59.70
CA SER A 13 -4.66 7.94 -58.38
C SER A 13 -4.97 6.49 -58.05
N SER A 14 -3.93 5.73 -57.68
CA SER A 14 -4.04 4.56 -56.78
C SER A 14 -2.67 4.00 -56.38
N GLU A 15 -1.70 4.84 -56.00
CA GLU A 15 -0.66 4.33 -55.10
C GLU A 15 -1.33 4.16 -53.73
N LEU A 16 -1.69 2.91 -53.43
CA LEU A 16 -2.18 2.50 -52.12
C LEU A 16 -1.21 3.00 -51.05
N MET A 17 -1.69 3.79 -50.09
CA MET A 17 -0.87 4.21 -48.96
C MET A 17 -0.39 2.94 -48.22
N PRO A 18 0.93 2.77 -48.00
CA PRO A 18 1.48 1.54 -47.42
C PRO A 18 1.12 1.37 -45.93
N TYR A 19 0.60 2.41 -45.28
CA TYR A 19 0.29 2.43 -43.85
C TYR A 19 -1.22 2.56 -43.64
N ARG A 20 -1.77 1.59 -42.90
CA ARG A 20 -3.17 1.63 -42.50
C ARG A 20 -3.41 2.74 -41.46
N PRO A 21 -4.61 3.32 -41.40
CA PRO A 21 -4.99 4.22 -40.30
C PRO A 21 -4.88 3.51 -38.95
N GLN A 22 -4.62 4.29 -37.90
CA GLN A 22 -4.65 3.78 -36.53
C GLN A 22 -6.03 3.23 -36.16
N ILE A 23 -6.06 2.14 -35.39
CA ILE A 23 -7.29 1.67 -34.76
C ILE A 23 -7.69 2.59 -33.60
N LYS A 24 -8.98 2.60 -33.28
CA LYS A 24 -9.53 3.31 -32.11
C LYS A 24 -10.01 2.27 -31.11
N VAL A 25 -9.54 2.35 -29.87
CA VAL A 25 -9.98 1.47 -28.78
C VAL A 25 -10.63 2.33 -27.70
N PRO A 26 -11.91 2.10 -27.36
CA PRO A 26 -12.57 2.81 -26.27
C PRO A 26 -11.78 2.67 -24.96
N ALA A 27 -11.58 3.78 -24.27
CA ALA A 27 -10.79 3.80 -23.04
C ALA A 27 -11.13 5.02 -22.18
N THR A 28 -10.89 4.88 -20.87
CA THR A 28 -10.98 5.98 -19.90
C THR A 28 -9.65 6.15 -19.19
N TYR A 29 -9.11 7.36 -19.19
CA TYR A 29 -7.91 7.70 -18.43
C TYR A 29 -8.32 8.29 -17.09
N MET A 30 -7.95 7.61 -16.01
CA MET A 30 -8.40 7.97 -14.66
C MET A 30 -7.24 8.16 -13.70
N ARG A 31 -7.45 9.02 -12.71
CA ARG A 31 -6.70 9.02 -11.47
C ARG A 31 -7.42 8.12 -10.46
N GLY A 32 -6.69 7.20 -9.85
CA GLY A 32 -7.13 6.45 -8.68
C GLY A 32 -6.09 6.57 -7.58
N GLY A 33 -6.46 7.15 -6.44
CA GLY A 33 -5.51 7.54 -5.40
C GLY A 33 -4.43 8.47 -5.98
N THR A 34 -3.17 8.11 -5.72
CA THR A 34 -1.95 8.79 -6.20
C THR A 34 -1.37 8.18 -7.50
N SER A 35 -2.18 7.40 -8.24
CA SER A 35 -1.79 6.78 -9.51
C SER A 35 -2.68 7.26 -10.66
N LYS A 36 -2.17 7.15 -11.89
CA LYS A 36 -2.96 7.28 -13.12
C LYS A 36 -2.87 5.99 -13.94
N GLY A 37 -3.96 5.62 -14.59
CA GLY A 37 -4.01 4.44 -15.44
C GLY A 37 -5.00 4.58 -16.59
N VAL A 38 -4.80 3.78 -17.64
CA VAL A 38 -5.75 3.64 -18.76
C VAL A 38 -6.65 2.44 -18.49
N PHE A 39 -7.96 2.67 -18.44
CA PHE A 39 -9.00 1.70 -18.12
C PHE A 39 -9.75 1.28 -19.38
N PHE A 40 -10.00 -0.01 -19.49
CA PHE A 40 -10.71 -0.64 -20.59
C PHE A 40 -11.82 -1.55 -20.06
N SER A 41 -12.95 -1.57 -20.75
CA SER A 41 -13.85 -2.73 -20.68
C SER A 41 -13.27 -3.85 -21.56
N LEU A 42 -13.32 -5.09 -21.09
CA LEU A 42 -12.80 -6.25 -21.84
C LEU A 42 -13.43 -6.36 -23.23
N THR A 43 -14.73 -6.09 -23.34
CA THR A 43 -15.49 -6.22 -24.60
C THR A 43 -15.15 -5.13 -25.62
N ASP A 44 -14.53 -4.04 -25.18
CA ASP A 44 -14.12 -2.92 -26.05
C ASP A 44 -12.73 -3.14 -26.67
N LEU A 45 -11.97 -4.10 -26.15
CA LEU A 45 -10.68 -4.48 -26.72
C LEU A 45 -10.87 -5.19 -28.06
N PRO A 46 -9.90 -5.06 -28.99
CA PRO A 46 -9.86 -5.89 -30.19
C PRO A 46 -9.97 -7.39 -29.84
N PRO A 47 -10.66 -8.22 -30.65
CA PRO A 47 -10.94 -9.63 -30.31
C PRO A 47 -9.70 -10.42 -29.86
N ALA A 48 -8.55 -10.21 -30.51
CA ALA A 48 -7.29 -10.88 -30.16
C ALA A 48 -6.74 -10.47 -28.77
N ALA A 49 -7.09 -9.28 -28.26
CA ALA A 49 -6.69 -8.77 -26.95
C ALA A 49 -7.72 -9.07 -25.85
N GLN A 50 -8.90 -9.61 -26.19
CA GLN A 50 -9.91 -10.03 -25.21
C GLN A 50 -9.50 -11.28 -24.41
N VAL A 51 -8.46 -11.99 -24.85
CA VAL A 51 -7.84 -13.09 -24.10
C VAL A 51 -6.42 -12.71 -23.67
N ALA A 52 -5.93 -13.31 -22.59
CA ALA A 52 -4.56 -13.07 -22.13
C ALA A 52 -3.54 -13.60 -23.16
N GLY A 53 -2.46 -12.85 -23.39
CA GLY A 53 -1.39 -13.25 -24.29
C GLY A 53 -0.75 -12.08 -25.05
N ALA A 54 0.13 -12.42 -25.97
CA ALA A 54 1.01 -11.46 -26.66
C ALA A 54 0.25 -10.33 -27.38
N ALA A 55 -0.92 -10.59 -27.96
CA ALA A 55 -1.72 -9.57 -28.64
C ALA A 55 -2.25 -8.50 -27.67
N ARG A 56 -2.67 -8.91 -26.46
CA ARG A 56 -3.07 -7.99 -25.40
C ARG A 56 -1.87 -7.18 -24.91
N ASP A 57 -0.75 -7.85 -24.63
CA ASP A 57 0.44 -7.17 -24.12
C ASP A 57 0.98 -6.15 -25.13
N ALA A 58 1.04 -6.50 -26.42
CA ALA A 58 1.46 -5.60 -27.49
C ALA A 58 0.55 -4.35 -27.60
N LEU A 59 -0.77 -4.54 -27.52
CA LEU A 59 -1.72 -3.43 -27.51
C LEU A 59 -1.45 -2.48 -26.33
N LEU A 60 -1.33 -3.02 -25.12
CA LEU A 60 -1.15 -2.21 -23.91
C LEU A 60 0.21 -1.51 -23.87
N LEU A 61 1.27 -2.20 -24.31
CA LEU A 61 2.59 -1.62 -24.51
C LEU A 61 2.51 -0.41 -25.45
N ARG A 62 1.85 -0.56 -26.60
CA ARG A 62 1.73 0.53 -27.58
C ARG A 62 0.86 1.69 -27.09
N VAL A 63 -0.23 1.41 -26.37
CA VAL A 63 -1.08 2.44 -25.74
C VAL A 63 -0.28 3.27 -24.74
N ILE A 64 0.53 2.61 -23.91
CA ILE A 64 1.33 3.29 -22.89
C ILE A 64 2.56 3.98 -23.49
N GLY A 65 3.08 3.48 -24.61
CA GLY A 65 4.29 4.00 -25.27
C GLY A 65 5.56 3.31 -24.77
N SER A 66 5.50 1.98 -24.62
CA SER A 66 6.62 1.14 -24.16
C SER A 66 6.93 0.02 -25.17
N PRO A 67 8.17 -0.52 -25.19
CA PRO A 67 9.35 -0.02 -24.48
C PRO A 67 9.83 1.32 -25.07
N ASP A 68 10.20 2.25 -24.20
CA ASP A 68 10.77 3.53 -24.61
C ASP A 68 12.22 3.67 -24.12
N PRO A 69 13.22 3.60 -25.03
CA PRO A 69 14.63 3.76 -24.66
C PRO A 69 14.95 5.17 -24.13
N TYR A 70 14.09 6.16 -24.36
CA TYR A 70 14.25 7.52 -23.82
C TYR A 70 13.73 7.65 -22.38
N GLY A 71 12.95 6.66 -21.90
CA GLY A 71 12.34 6.68 -20.58
C GLY A 71 11.39 7.86 -20.37
N LYS A 72 10.66 8.26 -21.42
CA LYS A 72 9.73 9.41 -21.43
C LYS A 72 8.29 9.04 -21.74
N GLN A 73 8.04 7.92 -22.41
CA GLN A 73 6.74 7.46 -22.90
C GLN A 73 6.01 8.52 -23.72
N THR A 74 6.76 9.37 -24.44
CA THR A 74 6.23 10.53 -25.19
C THR A 74 5.25 10.14 -26.29
N ASP A 75 5.39 8.92 -26.84
CA ASP A 75 4.54 8.40 -27.92
C ASP A 75 3.43 7.47 -27.40
N GLY A 76 2.89 7.77 -26.21
CA GLY A 76 1.81 7.01 -25.59
C GLY A 76 1.18 7.76 -24.41
N MET A 77 0.31 7.04 -23.68
CA MET A 77 -0.42 7.57 -22.52
C MET A 77 0.36 7.49 -21.21
N GLY A 78 1.52 6.84 -21.22
CA GLY A 78 2.40 6.68 -20.08
C GLY A 78 3.01 8.02 -19.63
N GLY A 79 3.24 8.15 -18.31
CA GLY A 79 3.88 9.34 -17.74
C GLY A 79 5.34 9.13 -17.30
N ALA A 80 6.00 8.08 -17.77
CA ALA A 80 7.38 7.71 -17.45
C ALA A 80 7.70 7.54 -15.95
N THR A 81 6.70 7.13 -15.17
CA THR A 81 6.88 6.68 -13.79
C THR A 81 6.07 5.41 -13.55
N SER A 82 6.46 4.61 -12.56
CA SER A 82 5.69 3.41 -12.19
C SER A 82 4.25 3.73 -11.78
N SER A 83 3.99 4.93 -11.24
CA SER A 83 2.67 5.42 -10.82
C SER A 83 1.77 5.85 -11.99
N THR A 84 2.34 6.02 -13.18
CA THR A 84 1.66 6.53 -14.39
C THR A 84 1.87 5.66 -15.63
N SER A 85 2.41 4.45 -15.47
CA SER A 85 2.61 3.44 -16.52
C SER A 85 1.77 2.20 -16.17
N LYS A 86 0.44 2.35 -16.21
CA LYS A 86 -0.52 1.40 -15.64
C LYS A 86 -1.72 1.21 -16.56
N THR A 87 -2.16 -0.03 -16.69
CA THR A 87 -3.36 -0.39 -17.45
C THR A 87 -4.29 -1.22 -16.59
N VAL A 88 -5.58 -1.07 -16.84
CA VAL A 88 -6.65 -1.77 -16.12
C VAL A 88 -7.66 -2.31 -17.14
N ILE A 89 -8.02 -3.58 -17.00
CA ILE A 89 -9.09 -4.20 -17.78
C ILE A 89 -10.16 -4.68 -16.80
N LEU A 90 -11.40 -4.25 -17.00
CA LEU A 90 -12.55 -4.72 -16.26
C LEU A 90 -13.50 -5.55 -17.13
N SER A 91 -14.15 -6.54 -16.53
CA SER A 91 -15.26 -7.27 -17.13
C SER A 91 -16.30 -7.59 -16.07
N LYS A 92 -17.55 -7.83 -16.47
CA LYS A 92 -18.55 -8.36 -15.55
C LYS A 92 -18.05 -9.65 -14.91
N SER A 93 -18.17 -9.77 -13.59
CA SER A 93 -17.63 -10.93 -12.89
C SER A 93 -18.45 -12.20 -13.18
N THR A 94 -17.75 -13.32 -13.21
CA THR A 94 -18.37 -14.67 -13.17
C THR A 94 -18.22 -15.32 -11.80
N GLN A 95 -17.50 -14.69 -10.87
CA GLN A 95 -17.34 -15.17 -9.51
C GLN A 95 -18.59 -14.89 -8.69
N ALA A 96 -18.99 -15.86 -7.87
CA ALA A 96 -20.10 -15.67 -6.94
C ALA A 96 -19.81 -14.48 -6.02
N GLU A 97 -20.85 -13.71 -5.67
CA GLU A 97 -20.75 -12.55 -4.80
C GLU A 97 -19.83 -11.41 -5.27
N HIS A 98 -19.49 -11.36 -6.56
CA HIS A 98 -18.71 -10.27 -7.15
C HIS A 98 -19.48 -9.60 -8.30
N ASP A 99 -19.27 -8.30 -8.46
CA ASP A 99 -19.92 -7.49 -9.49
C ASP A 99 -19.02 -7.38 -10.73
N VAL A 100 -17.70 -7.20 -10.52
CA VAL A 100 -16.73 -6.93 -11.59
C VAL A 100 -15.41 -7.66 -11.35
N ASP A 101 -14.84 -8.23 -12.42
CA ASP A 101 -13.47 -8.74 -12.44
C ASP A 101 -12.51 -7.61 -12.79
N TYR A 102 -11.43 -7.51 -12.03
CA TYR A 102 -10.39 -6.49 -12.19
C TYR A 102 -9.04 -7.13 -12.48
N LEU A 103 -8.49 -6.82 -13.66
CA LEU A 103 -7.13 -7.17 -14.05
C LEU A 103 -6.25 -5.91 -14.14
N PHE A 104 -5.11 -5.95 -13.46
CA PHE A 104 -4.09 -4.91 -13.44
C PHE A 104 -2.85 -5.33 -14.22
N GLY A 105 -2.41 -4.47 -15.15
CA GLY A 105 -1.14 -4.62 -15.87
C GLY A 105 -0.19 -3.47 -15.56
N GLN A 106 0.93 -3.76 -14.90
CA GLN A 106 2.02 -2.81 -14.73
C GLN A 106 2.90 -2.86 -15.97
N VAL A 107 2.93 -1.78 -16.75
CA VAL A 107 3.71 -1.73 -17.98
C VAL A 107 5.13 -1.23 -17.67
N ALA A 108 6.14 -2.01 -18.03
CA ALA A 108 7.54 -1.60 -17.90
C ALA A 108 7.83 -0.40 -18.84
N ILE A 109 8.70 0.51 -18.42
CA ILE A 109 9.00 1.71 -19.21
C ILE A 109 10.01 1.36 -20.30
N ASP A 110 11.05 0.61 -19.95
CA ASP A 110 12.24 0.31 -20.73
C ASP A 110 12.20 -1.07 -21.40
N LYS A 111 11.34 -1.98 -20.94
CA LYS A 111 11.22 -3.36 -21.44
C LYS A 111 9.85 -3.61 -22.09
N ALA A 112 9.81 -4.46 -23.10
CA ALA A 112 8.57 -4.90 -23.74
C ALA A 112 7.86 -5.94 -22.87
N PHE A 113 7.39 -5.50 -21.70
CA PHE A 113 6.85 -6.38 -20.67
C PHE A 113 5.68 -5.73 -19.94
N VAL A 114 4.61 -6.52 -19.75
CA VAL A 114 3.48 -6.18 -18.89
C VAL A 114 3.45 -7.17 -17.74
N ASP A 115 3.61 -6.67 -16.52
CA ASP A 115 3.57 -7.48 -15.32
C ASP A 115 2.13 -7.60 -14.81
N TRP A 116 1.64 -8.84 -14.77
CA TRP A 116 0.30 -9.23 -14.32
C TRP A 116 0.31 -9.90 -12.94
N SER A 117 1.43 -9.92 -12.21
CA SER A 117 1.62 -10.70 -10.98
C SER A 117 1.02 -10.10 -9.71
N GLY A 118 0.54 -8.85 -9.76
CA GLY A 118 0.13 -8.12 -8.58
C GLY A 118 -1.13 -7.27 -8.77
N ASN A 119 -1.51 -6.58 -7.71
CA ASN A 119 -2.60 -5.61 -7.69
C ASN A 119 -2.06 -4.16 -7.62
N CYS A 120 -2.88 -3.19 -8.01
CA CYS A 120 -2.65 -1.78 -7.74
C CYS A 120 -3.72 -1.19 -6.82
N GLY A 121 -3.45 -1.19 -5.50
CA GLY A 121 -4.40 -0.71 -4.49
C GLY A 121 -4.81 0.76 -4.65
N ASN A 122 -4.00 1.60 -5.31
CA ASN A 122 -4.39 2.98 -5.63
C ASN A 122 -5.48 3.03 -6.71
N LEU A 123 -5.35 2.20 -7.76
CA LEU A 123 -6.34 2.16 -8.84
C LEU A 123 -7.61 1.40 -8.46
N SER A 124 -7.59 0.58 -7.41
CA SER A 124 -8.80 -0.08 -6.87
C SER A 124 -9.93 0.90 -6.54
N ALA A 125 -9.62 2.13 -6.11
CA ALA A 125 -10.64 3.17 -5.90
C ALA A 125 -11.32 3.61 -7.20
N ALA A 126 -10.56 3.68 -8.30
CA ALA A 126 -11.08 4.04 -9.62
C ALA A 126 -11.80 2.86 -10.30
N VAL A 127 -11.49 1.60 -9.93
CA VAL A 127 -12.16 0.41 -10.46
C VAL A 127 -13.65 0.42 -10.16
N GLY A 128 -14.04 0.74 -8.91
CA GLY A 128 -15.46 0.81 -8.53
C GLY A 128 -16.22 1.87 -9.36
N ALA A 129 -15.64 3.07 -9.47
CA ALA A 129 -16.21 4.15 -10.30
C ALA A 129 -16.28 3.76 -11.78
N PHE A 130 -15.21 3.24 -12.37
CA PHE A 130 -15.18 2.82 -13.77
C PHE A 130 -16.17 1.69 -14.06
N ALA A 131 -16.36 0.73 -13.14
CA ALA A 131 -17.32 -0.34 -13.31
C ALA A 131 -18.77 0.18 -13.43
N ILE A 132 -19.10 1.24 -12.68
CA ILE A 132 -20.40 1.93 -12.80
C ILE A 132 -20.48 2.65 -14.15
N HIS A 133 -19.50 3.49 -14.50
CA HIS A 133 -19.48 4.24 -15.76
C HIS A 133 -19.52 3.33 -17.00
N ALA A 134 -18.84 2.19 -16.95
CA ALA A 134 -18.79 1.21 -18.04
C ALA A 134 -20.02 0.28 -18.09
N GLY A 135 -21.01 0.46 -17.20
CA GLY A 135 -22.22 -0.36 -17.15
C GLY A 135 -21.96 -1.83 -16.80
N LEU A 136 -20.89 -2.12 -16.05
CA LEU A 136 -20.49 -3.47 -15.66
C LEU A 136 -21.19 -3.96 -14.37
N VAL A 137 -21.77 -3.04 -13.61
CA VAL A 137 -22.47 -3.30 -12.35
C VAL A 137 -23.98 -3.42 -12.61
N ASP A 138 -24.66 -4.32 -11.89
CA ASP A 138 -26.12 -4.41 -11.92
C ASP A 138 -26.76 -3.10 -11.42
N ALA A 139 -27.67 -2.53 -12.20
CA ALA A 139 -28.33 -1.26 -11.90
C ALA A 139 -29.07 -1.26 -10.56
N SER A 140 -29.55 -2.42 -10.08
CA SER A 140 -30.20 -2.54 -8.76
C SER A 140 -29.25 -2.27 -7.58
N ARG A 141 -27.93 -2.31 -7.81
CA ARG A 141 -26.90 -2.01 -6.80
C ARG A 141 -26.47 -0.54 -6.80
N ILE A 142 -26.94 0.25 -7.76
CA ILE A 142 -26.60 1.67 -7.89
C ILE A 142 -27.80 2.48 -7.38
N PRO A 143 -27.72 3.10 -6.19
CA PRO A 143 -28.81 3.93 -5.68
C PRO A 143 -28.91 5.25 -6.46
N GLU A 144 -30.07 5.92 -6.41
CA GLU A 144 -30.20 7.28 -6.95
C GLU A 144 -29.28 8.27 -6.20
N ASN A 145 -29.14 8.13 -4.88
CA ASN A 145 -28.19 8.87 -4.06
C ASN A 145 -27.71 7.98 -2.91
N GLY A 146 -26.45 8.12 -2.48
CA GLY A 146 -25.89 7.38 -1.36
C GLY A 146 -24.56 6.72 -1.70
N ILE A 147 -24.34 5.49 -1.22
CA ILE A 147 -23.12 4.72 -1.48
C ILE A 147 -23.47 3.46 -2.26
N ALA A 148 -22.85 3.26 -3.42
CA ALA A 148 -22.83 1.98 -4.12
C ALA A 148 -21.67 1.12 -3.58
N VAL A 149 -21.98 -0.07 -3.09
CA VAL A 149 -20.99 -1.04 -2.60
C VAL A 149 -20.62 -2.00 -3.73
N ILE A 150 -19.46 -1.76 -4.35
CA ILE A 150 -18.98 -2.52 -5.51
C ILE A 150 -18.03 -3.62 -5.04
N ARG A 151 -18.38 -4.87 -5.35
CA ARG A 151 -17.60 -6.05 -5.00
C ARG A 151 -16.72 -6.42 -6.18
N ILE A 152 -15.42 -6.24 -6.01
CA ILE A 152 -14.41 -6.36 -7.04
C ILE A 152 -13.66 -7.67 -6.82
N TRP A 153 -13.68 -8.56 -7.81
CA TRP A 153 -12.79 -9.71 -7.85
C TRP A 153 -11.47 -9.28 -8.47
N GLN A 154 -10.41 -9.22 -7.65
CA GLN A 154 -9.07 -8.91 -8.14
C GLN A 154 -8.49 -10.19 -8.77
N ALA A 155 -8.47 -10.25 -10.10
CA ALA A 155 -8.15 -11.46 -10.86
C ALA A 155 -6.65 -11.81 -10.92
N ASN A 156 -5.75 -10.85 -10.66
CA ASN A 156 -4.30 -11.12 -10.59
C ASN A 156 -3.94 -11.94 -9.34
N ILE A 157 -4.58 -11.64 -8.21
CA ILE A 157 -4.25 -12.23 -6.90
C ILE A 157 -5.37 -13.08 -6.31
N SER A 158 -6.51 -13.19 -7.00
CA SER A 158 -7.69 -13.95 -6.55
C SER A 158 -8.21 -13.52 -5.17
N LYS A 159 -8.38 -12.21 -4.98
CA LYS A 159 -8.85 -11.62 -3.71
C LYS A 159 -10.01 -10.67 -3.93
N THR A 160 -10.84 -10.54 -2.89
CA THR A 160 -11.98 -9.61 -2.89
C THR A 160 -11.55 -8.23 -2.42
N ILE A 161 -11.98 -7.20 -3.15
CA ILE A 161 -11.87 -5.79 -2.77
C ILE A 161 -13.29 -5.21 -2.79
N ILE A 162 -13.64 -4.41 -1.78
CA ILE A 162 -14.92 -3.70 -1.74
C ILE A 162 -14.64 -2.20 -1.88
N ALA A 163 -15.25 -1.57 -2.88
CA ALA A 163 -15.21 -0.12 -3.06
C ALA A 163 -16.55 0.49 -2.68
N HIS A 164 -16.52 1.48 -1.80
CA HIS A 164 -17.68 2.24 -1.34
C HIS A 164 -17.74 3.54 -2.14
N VAL A 165 -18.44 3.50 -3.28
CA VAL A 165 -18.45 4.60 -4.26
C VAL A 165 -19.63 5.53 -3.99
N PRO A 166 -19.41 6.83 -3.73
CA PRO A 166 -20.50 7.77 -3.54
C PRO A 166 -21.23 8.05 -4.85
N ILE A 167 -22.56 8.12 -4.78
CA ILE A 167 -23.49 8.28 -5.91
C ILE A 167 -24.40 9.47 -5.67
N THR A 168 -24.64 10.26 -6.71
CA THR A 168 -25.57 11.39 -6.72
C THR A 168 -26.28 11.47 -8.07
N HIS A 169 -27.61 11.51 -8.06
CA HIS A 169 -28.46 11.43 -9.25
C HIS A 169 -28.16 10.23 -10.16
N GLY A 170 -27.93 9.06 -9.55
CA GLY A 170 -27.61 7.81 -10.27
C GLY A 170 -26.20 7.73 -10.85
N GLU A 171 -25.39 8.78 -10.70
CA GLU A 171 -24.04 8.88 -11.26
C GLU A 171 -22.97 8.92 -10.16
N VAL A 172 -21.74 8.53 -10.49
CA VAL A 172 -20.60 8.60 -9.56
C VAL A 172 -20.34 10.05 -9.15
N GLN A 173 -20.32 10.30 -7.84
CA GLN A 173 -19.91 11.58 -7.27
C GLN A 173 -18.38 11.65 -7.25
N GLU A 174 -17.77 12.38 -8.19
CA GLU A 174 -16.30 12.51 -8.26
C GLU A 174 -15.76 13.70 -7.47
N ASN A 175 -16.55 14.77 -7.36
CA ASN A 175 -16.15 16.00 -6.67
C ASN A 175 -16.40 15.89 -5.16
N GLY A 176 -15.57 16.53 -4.35
CA GLY A 176 -15.70 16.54 -2.90
C GLY A 176 -14.57 17.36 -2.27
N ASP A 177 -14.53 17.36 -0.95
CA ASP A 177 -13.56 18.07 -0.12
C ASP A 177 -12.54 17.13 0.54
N PHE A 178 -12.58 15.82 0.25
CA PHE A 178 -11.61 14.87 0.77
C PHE A 178 -10.23 15.09 0.14
N GLU A 179 -9.27 15.41 0.99
CA GLU A 179 -7.86 15.55 0.63
C GLU A 179 -7.11 14.24 0.82
N LEU A 180 -6.23 13.93 -0.13
CA LEU A 180 -5.33 12.78 -0.05
C LEU A 180 -3.92 13.28 -0.29
N ASP A 181 -3.03 13.12 0.68
CA ASP A 181 -1.64 13.55 0.55
C ASP A 181 -0.98 12.85 -0.67
N GLY A 182 -0.40 13.65 -1.58
CA GLY A 182 0.08 13.22 -2.90
C GLY A 182 -0.91 13.43 -4.06
N VAL A 183 -2.15 13.87 -3.78
CA VAL A 183 -3.12 14.32 -4.78
C VAL A 183 -3.31 15.84 -4.64
N THR A 184 -3.18 16.55 -5.76
CA THR A 184 -3.15 18.02 -5.75
C THR A 184 -4.48 18.69 -5.40
N PHE A 185 -5.60 18.07 -5.78
CA PHE A 185 -6.94 18.66 -5.63
C PHE A 185 -7.86 17.69 -4.89
N PRO A 186 -8.75 18.21 -4.03
CA PRO A 186 -9.71 17.37 -3.33
C PRO A 186 -10.72 16.74 -4.30
N ALA A 187 -11.34 15.66 -3.86
CA ALA A 187 -12.33 14.88 -4.60
C ALA A 187 -13.26 14.18 -3.60
N ALA A 188 -14.23 13.40 -4.09
CA ALA A 188 -15.05 12.58 -3.20
C ALA A 188 -14.21 11.47 -2.55
N GLU A 189 -14.50 11.18 -1.29
CA GLU A 189 -13.91 10.05 -0.58
C GLU A 189 -14.50 8.72 -1.08
N ILE A 190 -13.63 7.74 -1.30
CA ILE A 190 -13.97 6.37 -1.63
C ILE A 190 -13.29 5.47 -0.60
N GLY A 191 -14.08 4.83 0.25
CA GLY A 191 -13.60 3.78 1.14
C GLY A 191 -13.25 2.53 0.34
N VAL A 192 -12.11 1.92 0.63
CA VAL A 192 -11.65 0.69 -0.02
C VAL A 192 -11.28 -0.33 1.05
N ASP A 193 -11.98 -1.47 1.04
CA ASP A 193 -11.71 -2.60 1.92
C ASP A 193 -11.04 -3.74 1.13
N PHE A 194 -9.88 -4.18 1.59
CA PHE A 194 -9.18 -5.37 1.12
C PHE A 194 -9.54 -6.51 2.06
N ILE A 195 -10.33 -7.48 1.56
CA ILE A 195 -10.85 -8.58 2.37
C ILE A 195 -9.86 -9.74 2.33
N ASP A 196 -9.56 -10.29 3.51
CA ASP A 196 -8.61 -11.39 3.69
C ASP A 196 -7.32 -11.18 2.87
N PRO A 197 -6.60 -10.06 3.06
CA PRO A 197 -5.55 -9.62 2.15
C PRO A 197 -4.28 -10.49 2.23
N ALA A 198 -4.16 -11.35 3.24
CA ALA A 198 -3.03 -12.25 3.39
C ALA A 198 -3.22 -13.52 2.55
N ASP A 199 -2.15 -14.03 1.96
CA ASP A 199 -2.18 -15.37 1.39
C ASP A 199 -2.31 -16.39 2.51
N LYS A 200 -3.26 -17.32 2.37
CA LYS A 200 -3.45 -18.37 3.36
C LYS A 200 -2.40 -19.45 3.16
N ALA A 201 -1.84 -19.93 4.28
CA ALA A 201 -1.10 -21.17 4.26
C ALA A 201 -2.05 -22.29 3.79
N ASN A 202 -1.57 -23.16 2.90
CA ASN A 202 -2.24 -24.41 2.49
C ASN A 202 -3.51 -24.29 1.59
N GLU A 203 -3.79 -23.17 0.91
CA GLU A 203 -4.82 -23.17 -0.14
C GLU A 203 -4.27 -23.59 -1.52
N GLY A 204 -4.65 -24.78 -1.98
CA GLY A 204 -4.68 -25.15 -3.40
C GLY A 204 -3.38 -25.57 -4.10
N LYS A 205 -2.26 -25.73 -3.38
CA LYS A 205 -1.01 -26.31 -3.90
C LYS A 205 -0.64 -27.57 -3.12
N GLU A 206 -0.19 -28.62 -3.82
CA GLU A 206 0.16 -29.94 -3.24
C GLU A 206 1.28 -29.84 -2.18
N GLU A 207 2.05 -28.74 -2.19
CA GLU A 207 2.91 -28.28 -1.11
C GLU A 207 2.38 -26.93 -0.65
N GLY A 208 1.91 -26.84 0.60
CA GLY A 208 1.27 -25.65 1.16
C GLY A 208 1.99 -24.35 0.83
N GLY A 209 1.26 -23.37 0.25
CA GLY A 209 1.82 -22.06 -0.06
C GLY A 209 2.28 -21.31 1.20
N PRO A 210 3.22 -20.36 1.07
CA PRO A 210 3.67 -19.56 2.20
C PRO A 210 2.49 -18.76 2.75
N GLY A 211 2.25 -18.87 4.06
CA GLY A 211 1.23 -18.06 4.74
C GLY A 211 1.62 -16.57 4.80
N MET A 212 0.91 -15.80 5.61
CA MET A 212 1.14 -14.36 5.79
C MET A 212 2.61 -13.99 6.06
N PHE A 213 3.35 -14.83 6.80
CA PHE A 213 4.79 -14.73 6.99
C PHE A 213 5.46 -15.92 6.29
N PRO A 214 5.98 -15.75 5.06
CA PRO A 214 6.52 -16.86 4.26
C PRO A 214 7.66 -17.64 4.91
N THR A 215 8.43 -17.01 5.80
CA THR A 215 9.53 -17.63 6.55
C THR A 215 9.07 -18.35 7.82
N GLY A 216 7.81 -18.17 8.22
CA GLY A 216 7.28 -18.59 9.52
C GLY A 216 7.63 -17.65 10.68
N ASN A 217 8.46 -16.62 10.46
CA ASN A 217 8.92 -15.70 11.50
C ASN A 217 8.31 -14.30 11.32
N LEU A 218 8.05 -13.60 12.42
CA LEU A 218 7.66 -12.18 12.39
C LEU A 218 8.82 -11.26 11.98
N VAL A 219 10.04 -11.65 12.40
CA VAL A 219 11.29 -10.97 12.10
C VAL A 219 12.36 -12.01 11.78
N ASP A 220 13.04 -11.83 10.68
CA ASP A 220 14.19 -12.61 10.22
C ASP A 220 15.45 -11.75 10.21
N GLU A 221 16.61 -12.39 10.07
CA GLU A 221 17.87 -11.73 9.72
C GLU A 221 18.13 -11.82 8.21
N ILE A 222 18.53 -10.69 7.62
CA ILE A 222 19.09 -10.59 6.26
C ILE A 222 20.56 -10.21 6.40
N GLU A 223 21.43 -10.97 5.73
CA GLU A 223 22.85 -10.66 5.63
C GLU A 223 23.10 -9.81 4.39
N LEU A 224 23.58 -8.58 4.61
CA LEU A 224 24.04 -7.68 3.56
C LEU A 224 25.49 -8.02 3.18
N PRO A 225 25.78 -8.24 1.89
CA PRO A 225 27.14 -8.48 1.42
C PRO A 225 28.09 -7.31 1.75
N PRO A 226 29.41 -7.58 1.89
CA PRO A 226 30.42 -6.54 2.02
C PRO A 226 30.32 -5.48 0.91
N GLY A 227 30.63 -4.23 1.26
CA GLY A 227 30.66 -3.09 0.33
C GLY A 227 29.30 -2.45 0.05
N MET A 228 28.19 -3.12 0.41
CA MET A 228 26.83 -2.61 0.14
C MET A 228 26.37 -1.51 1.09
N PHE A 229 26.90 -1.46 2.32
CA PHE A 229 26.56 -0.44 3.31
C PHE A 229 27.83 0.24 3.85
N ASN A 230 27.91 1.57 3.76
CA ASN A 230 29.03 2.41 4.23
C ASN A 230 30.44 1.93 3.80
N ASN A 231 30.56 1.23 2.68
CA ASN A 231 31.79 0.55 2.23
C ASN A 231 32.39 -0.39 3.29
N SER A 232 31.57 -0.97 4.18
CA SER A 232 32.00 -1.97 5.15
C SER A 232 32.66 -3.16 4.46
N LEU A 233 33.80 -3.62 4.95
CA LEU A 233 34.50 -4.80 4.43
C LEU A 233 33.91 -6.11 4.97
N GLU A 234 33.06 -6.03 6.00
CA GLU A 234 32.40 -7.18 6.62
C GLU A 234 30.91 -7.20 6.26
N PRO A 235 30.30 -8.40 6.13
CA PRO A 235 28.87 -8.53 5.97
C PRO A 235 28.14 -7.99 7.21
N ARG A 236 26.97 -7.37 7.00
CA ARG A 236 26.15 -6.83 8.08
C ARG A 236 24.83 -7.59 8.16
N LYS A 237 24.49 -8.09 9.33
CA LYS A 237 23.14 -8.62 9.59
C LYS A 237 22.21 -7.48 9.95
N ILE A 238 21.04 -7.46 9.32
CA ILE A 238 19.94 -6.54 9.62
C ILE A 238 18.66 -7.32 9.87
N LYS A 239 17.75 -6.74 10.65
CA LYS A 239 16.43 -7.33 10.88
C LYS A 239 15.49 -7.00 9.73
N ALA A 240 14.61 -7.93 9.39
CA ALA A 240 13.57 -7.73 8.40
C ALA A 240 12.27 -8.45 8.77
N THR A 241 11.13 -7.79 8.57
CA THR A 241 9.82 -8.46 8.50
C THR A 241 9.49 -8.72 7.03
N MET A 242 9.21 -9.97 6.69
CA MET A 242 8.79 -10.38 5.34
C MET A 242 7.34 -10.84 5.40
N ILE A 243 6.43 -10.06 4.81
CA ILE A 243 4.99 -10.30 4.88
C ILE A 243 4.38 -10.43 3.49
N ASN A 244 3.38 -11.29 3.37
CA ASN A 244 2.59 -11.48 2.16
C ASN A 244 1.12 -11.13 2.42
N ALA A 245 0.84 -9.81 2.45
CA ALA A 245 -0.51 -9.27 2.60
C ALA A 245 -0.69 -8.03 1.71
N GLY A 246 -1.68 -8.08 0.81
CA GLY A 246 -1.86 -7.08 -0.25
C GLY A 246 -0.82 -7.17 -1.37
N ILE A 247 0.46 -7.18 -1.03
CA ILE A 247 1.59 -7.53 -1.90
C ILE A 247 2.78 -8.03 -1.05
N PRO A 248 3.56 -9.01 -1.52
CA PRO A 248 4.79 -9.41 -0.83
C PRO A 248 5.68 -8.20 -0.56
N THR A 249 6.01 -7.94 0.71
CA THR A 249 6.75 -6.74 1.14
C THR A 249 7.78 -7.10 2.20
N ILE A 250 9.00 -6.60 2.01
CA ILE A 250 10.12 -6.67 2.95
C ILE A 250 10.19 -5.33 3.67
N PHE A 251 10.07 -5.34 5.00
CA PHE A 251 10.27 -4.18 5.87
C PHE A 251 11.60 -4.32 6.61
N VAL A 252 12.42 -3.28 6.59
CA VAL A 252 13.67 -3.17 7.39
C VAL A 252 13.64 -1.89 8.23
N ASN A 253 14.44 -1.81 9.29
CA ASN A 253 14.57 -0.55 10.02
C ASN A 253 15.42 0.45 9.25
N ALA A 254 15.04 1.73 9.25
CA ALA A 254 15.80 2.78 8.58
C ALA A 254 17.23 2.90 9.14
N GLU A 255 17.39 2.81 10.47
CA GLU A 255 18.69 2.90 11.13
C GLU A 255 19.65 1.76 10.74
N ASP A 256 19.10 0.56 10.49
CA ASP A 256 19.86 -0.63 10.10
C ASP A 256 20.51 -0.46 8.72
N ILE A 257 19.95 0.43 7.90
CA ILE A 257 20.44 0.75 6.56
C ILE A 257 20.87 2.22 6.44
N GLY A 258 21.12 2.91 7.56
CA GLY A 258 21.73 4.23 7.61
C GLY A 258 20.83 5.40 7.16
N TYR A 259 19.52 5.22 7.23
CA TYR A 259 18.51 6.23 6.93
C TYR A 259 17.76 6.68 8.18
N ARG A 260 17.12 7.85 8.11
CA ARG A 260 16.27 8.40 9.17
C ARG A 260 14.81 7.92 9.06
N GLY A 261 14.38 7.53 7.85
CA GLY A 261 13.02 7.12 7.53
C GLY A 261 12.11 8.24 7.04
N ASP A 262 12.60 9.48 7.01
CA ASP A 262 11.87 10.66 6.55
C ASP A 262 12.34 11.18 5.16
N GLU A 263 13.20 10.44 4.46
CA GLU A 263 13.83 10.85 3.20
C GLU A 263 12.83 11.16 2.07
N LEU A 264 13.17 12.14 1.23
CA LEU A 264 12.43 12.43 -0.01
C LEU A 264 13.12 11.80 -1.23
N GLN A 265 12.41 11.76 -2.37
CA GLN A 265 12.89 11.11 -3.59
C GLN A 265 14.28 11.55 -4.04
N ALA A 266 14.61 12.85 -3.92
CA ALA A 266 15.91 13.37 -4.34
C ALA A 266 17.08 12.77 -3.57
N ALA A 267 16.88 12.37 -2.30
CA ALA A 267 17.93 11.79 -1.47
C ALA A 267 18.28 10.34 -1.85
N ILE A 268 17.36 9.62 -2.52
CA ILE A 268 17.53 8.19 -2.83
C ILE A 268 17.62 7.97 -4.35
N ASN A 269 16.73 8.57 -5.14
CA ASN A 269 16.62 8.31 -6.57
C ASN A 269 17.80 8.84 -7.40
N GLY A 270 18.60 9.75 -6.82
CA GLY A 270 19.83 10.28 -7.40
C GLY A 270 21.10 9.54 -6.97
N ASP A 271 21.02 8.59 -6.04
CA ASP A 271 22.16 7.82 -5.54
C ASP A 271 22.13 6.39 -6.07
N ALA A 272 22.99 6.09 -7.05
CA ALA A 272 23.07 4.78 -7.66
C ALA A 272 23.44 3.66 -6.65
N LYS A 273 24.26 3.97 -5.64
CA LYS A 273 24.66 2.99 -4.62
C LYS A 273 23.50 2.67 -3.69
N ALA A 274 22.71 3.67 -3.32
CA ALA A 274 21.49 3.46 -2.55
C ALA A 274 20.51 2.53 -3.29
N LEU A 275 20.28 2.79 -4.58
CA LEU A 275 19.38 1.97 -5.40
C LEU A 275 19.89 0.52 -5.56
N GLU A 276 21.19 0.32 -5.74
CA GLU A 276 21.82 -1.00 -5.79
C GLU A 276 21.69 -1.76 -4.47
N MET A 277 21.88 -1.08 -3.34
CA MET A 277 21.69 -1.68 -2.01
C MET A 277 20.25 -2.13 -1.79
N PHE A 278 19.26 -1.28 -2.12
CA PHE A 278 17.85 -1.63 -1.99
C PHE A 278 17.45 -2.80 -2.91
N GLU A 279 17.97 -2.84 -4.14
CA GLU A 279 17.71 -3.96 -5.04
C GLU A 279 18.34 -5.26 -4.53
N SER A 280 19.57 -5.20 -4.00
CA SER A 280 20.22 -6.36 -3.39
C SER A 280 19.42 -6.90 -2.20
N LEU A 281 18.97 -6.02 -1.30
CA LEU A 281 18.11 -6.40 -0.18
C LEU A 281 16.79 -7.02 -0.65
N ARG A 282 16.18 -6.43 -1.69
CA ARG A 282 14.93 -6.95 -2.27
C ARG A 282 15.13 -8.34 -2.86
N ALA A 283 16.22 -8.58 -3.60
CA ALA A 283 16.53 -9.87 -4.19
C ALA A 283 16.79 -10.94 -3.12
N ILE A 284 17.57 -10.63 -2.08
CA ILE A 284 17.83 -11.56 -0.96
C ILE A 284 16.53 -11.89 -0.22
N GLY A 285 15.70 -10.89 0.06
CA GLY A 285 14.39 -11.10 0.68
C GLY A 285 13.45 -11.92 -0.21
N ALA A 286 13.47 -11.71 -1.53
CA ALA A 286 12.66 -12.50 -2.47
C ALA A 286 13.02 -13.99 -2.44
N VAL A 287 14.31 -14.33 -2.36
CA VAL A 287 14.79 -15.71 -2.17
C VAL A 287 14.30 -16.27 -0.83
N LYS A 288 14.47 -15.52 0.28
CA LYS A 288 14.01 -15.95 1.62
C LYS A 288 12.51 -16.16 1.70
N MET A 289 11.73 -15.38 0.96
CA MET A 289 10.27 -15.53 0.86
C MET A 289 9.83 -16.69 -0.05
N GLY A 290 10.76 -17.36 -0.74
CA GLY A 290 10.45 -18.42 -1.70
C GLY A 290 9.79 -17.93 -3.00
N LEU A 291 9.94 -16.64 -3.34
CA LEU A 291 9.34 -16.06 -4.54
C LEU A 291 10.18 -16.27 -5.81
N ILE A 292 11.48 -16.50 -5.62
CA ILE A 292 12.49 -16.81 -6.64
C ILE A 292 13.50 -17.80 -6.04
N ALA A 293 14.19 -18.59 -6.88
CA ALA A 293 15.17 -19.57 -6.40
C ALA A 293 16.59 -18.97 -6.29
N HIS A 294 16.94 -18.02 -7.16
CA HIS A 294 18.23 -17.35 -7.18
C HIS A 294 18.09 -15.82 -7.30
N VAL A 295 19.04 -15.06 -6.74
CA VAL A 295 18.99 -13.58 -6.74
C VAL A 295 18.96 -12.97 -8.14
N ASP A 296 19.55 -13.63 -9.14
CA ASP A 296 19.57 -13.16 -10.53
C ASP A 296 18.18 -13.11 -11.18
N GLU A 297 17.22 -13.91 -10.68
CA GLU A 297 15.84 -13.89 -11.16
C GLU A 297 15.12 -12.58 -10.77
N ALA A 298 15.65 -11.84 -9.80
CA ALA A 298 15.08 -10.57 -9.36
C ALA A 298 15.04 -9.53 -10.50
N GLU A 299 15.97 -9.58 -11.46
CA GLU A 299 16.05 -8.65 -12.58
C GLU A 299 14.83 -8.74 -13.53
N SER A 300 14.31 -9.95 -13.70
CA SER A 300 13.10 -10.21 -14.50
C SER A 300 11.81 -10.06 -13.67
N ARG A 301 11.92 -10.04 -12.34
CA ARG A 301 10.81 -9.91 -11.38
C ARG A 301 10.91 -8.62 -10.55
N GLN A 302 10.77 -7.48 -11.21
CA GLN A 302 10.92 -6.15 -10.58
C GLN A 302 9.69 -5.68 -9.78
N HIS A 303 8.51 -6.27 -10.03
CA HIS A 303 7.28 -5.82 -9.37
C HIS A 303 7.10 -6.38 -7.96
N THR A 304 7.49 -7.63 -7.70
CA THR A 304 7.33 -8.31 -6.40
C THR A 304 8.61 -9.04 -5.98
N PRO A 305 8.98 -9.05 -4.68
CA PRO A 305 8.37 -8.30 -3.58
C PRO A 305 8.69 -6.80 -3.66
N LYS A 306 8.01 -6.00 -2.84
CA LYS A 306 8.39 -4.61 -2.55
C LYS A 306 9.42 -4.60 -1.41
N ILE A 307 10.19 -3.52 -1.34
CA ILE A 307 11.05 -3.22 -0.20
C ILE A 307 10.68 -1.86 0.37
N ALA A 308 10.56 -1.80 1.69
CA ALA A 308 10.27 -0.60 2.44
C ALA A 308 11.13 -0.55 3.70
N PHE A 309 11.40 0.65 4.18
CA PHE A 309 12.07 0.87 5.44
C PHE A 309 11.22 1.74 6.35
N VAL A 310 11.28 1.44 7.66
CA VAL A 310 10.46 2.04 8.70
C VAL A 310 11.31 2.69 9.78
N SER A 311 10.79 3.74 10.40
CA SER A 311 11.37 4.34 11.60
C SER A 311 10.27 4.84 12.53
N PRO A 312 10.57 5.04 13.83
CA PRO A 312 9.64 5.72 14.73
C PRO A 312 9.18 7.08 14.19
N ALA A 313 8.06 7.58 14.72
CA ALA A 313 7.53 8.88 14.32
C ALA A 313 8.56 10.01 14.49
N SER A 314 8.81 10.74 13.41
CA SER A 314 9.63 11.96 13.40
C SER A 314 9.00 13.00 12.48
N SER A 315 9.06 14.28 12.87
CA SER A 315 8.56 15.38 12.04
C SER A 315 9.41 15.55 10.78
N TYR A 316 8.80 15.88 9.65
CA TYR A 316 9.49 16.18 8.40
C TYR A 316 8.68 17.10 7.50
N THR A 317 9.36 17.73 6.53
CA THR A 317 8.71 18.47 5.46
C THR A 317 8.44 17.55 4.27
N SER A 318 7.18 17.43 3.87
CA SER A 318 6.79 16.59 2.74
C SER A 318 7.25 17.15 1.39
N SER A 319 7.11 16.36 0.33
CA SER A 319 7.40 16.76 -1.05
C SER A 319 6.58 17.97 -1.55
N SER A 320 5.43 18.25 -0.92
CA SER A 320 4.62 19.43 -1.23
C SER A 320 4.97 20.66 -0.39
N GLY A 321 5.92 20.55 0.56
CA GLY A 321 6.28 21.59 1.50
C GLY A 321 5.42 21.63 2.78
N LYS A 322 4.42 20.75 2.90
CA LYS A 322 3.59 20.60 4.11
C LYS A 322 4.45 20.04 5.25
N GLN A 323 4.32 20.61 6.45
CA GLN A 323 4.92 20.02 7.65
C GLN A 323 4.08 18.84 8.12
N VAL A 324 4.72 17.70 8.29
CA VAL A 324 4.15 16.51 8.94
C VAL A 324 4.75 16.47 10.33
N GLU A 325 3.90 16.66 11.34
CA GLU A 325 4.32 16.63 12.74
C GLU A 325 4.37 15.21 13.27
N ARG A 326 5.35 14.95 14.15
CA ARG A 326 5.49 13.68 14.86
C ARG A 326 4.19 13.24 15.54
N SER A 327 3.40 14.18 16.07
CA SER A 327 2.12 13.90 16.75
C SER A 327 0.98 13.48 15.81
N HIS A 328 1.14 13.63 14.49
CA HIS A 328 0.11 13.27 13.51
C HIS A 328 0.35 11.90 12.84
N ILE A 329 1.44 11.22 13.20
CA ILE A 329 1.82 9.93 12.65
C ILE A 329 2.29 9.01 13.77
N ASP A 330 2.04 7.71 13.62
CA ASP A 330 2.53 6.68 14.53
C ASP A 330 3.98 6.29 14.19
N PHE A 331 4.35 6.35 12.91
CA PHE A 331 5.69 6.03 12.41
C PHE A 331 5.90 6.57 10.98
N ASN A 332 7.15 6.51 10.51
CA ASN A 332 7.51 6.85 9.14
C ASN A 332 7.77 5.59 8.30
N VAL A 333 7.37 5.62 7.03
CA VAL A 333 7.63 4.56 6.05
C VAL A 333 8.05 5.14 4.71
N ARG A 334 9.02 4.48 4.08
CA ARG A 334 9.48 4.77 2.73
C ARG A 334 9.55 3.47 1.95
N ALA A 335 8.95 3.44 0.76
CA ALA A 335 8.87 2.22 -0.04
C ALA A 335 9.40 2.45 -1.45
N LEU A 336 10.06 1.43 -2.00
CA LEU A 336 10.54 1.45 -3.38
C LEU A 336 9.62 0.62 -4.28
N SER A 337 9.48 1.07 -5.52
CA SER A 337 8.80 0.32 -6.58
C SER A 337 9.48 0.56 -7.91
N MET A 338 9.80 -0.52 -8.62
CA MET A 338 10.54 -0.48 -9.89
C MET A 338 11.90 0.24 -9.73
N GLY A 339 12.67 -0.14 -8.70
CA GLY A 339 14.01 0.39 -8.46
C GLY A 339 14.09 1.87 -8.06
N LYS A 340 12.99 2.49 -7.65
CA LYS A 340 12.93 3.91 -7.25
C LYS A 340 12.06 4.12 -6.02
N LEU A 341 12.42 5.09 -5.19
CA LEU A 341 11.59 5.56 -4.07
C LEU A 341 10.26 6.08 -4.61
N HIS A 342 9.17 5.54 -4.09
CA HIS A 342 7.82 5.95 -4.44
C HIS A 342 7.51 7.34 -3.88
N HIS A 343 6.80 8.18 -4.64
CA HIS A 343 6.55 9.58 -4.26
C HIS A 343 5.57 9.73 -3.09
N ALA A 344 4.67 8.77 -2.89
CA ALA A 344 3.74 8.66 -1.76
C ALA A 344 3.81 7.24 -1.20
N MET A 345 2.72 6.47 -1.24
CA MET A 345 2.74 5.03 -0.96
C MET A 345 1.93 4.23 -1.99
N MET A 346 2.39 3.01 -2.32
CA MET A 346 1.59 2.09 -3.13
C MET A 346 0.43 1.55 -2.28
N GLY A 347 -0.81 1.57 -2.79
CA GLY A 347 -1.97 1.10 -2.02
C GLY A 347 -1.83 -0.34 -1.49
N THR A 348 -1.23 -1.25 -2.25
CA THR A 348 -0.96 -2.62 -1.78
C THR A 348 0.13 -2.69 -0.69
N ALA A 349 1.14 -1.82 -0.75
CA ALA A 349 2.11 -1.72 0.34
C ALA A 349 1.49 -1.06 1.58
N ALA A 350 0.54 -0.14 1.43
CA ALA A 350 -0.26 0.37 2.54
C ALA A 350 -1.09 -0.74 3.22
N VAL A 351 -1.57 -1.73 2.44
CA VAL A 351 -2.19 -2.93 3.01
C VAL A 351 -1.18 -3.75 3.82
N ALA A 352 0.02 -3.98 3.27
CA ALA A 352 1.09 -4.69 3.97
C ALA A 352 1.51 -3.98 5.27
N ILE A 353 1.61 -2.64 5.23
CA ILE A 353 1.90 -1.79 6.41
C ILE A 353 0.81 -1.95 7.47
N GLY A 354 -0.47 -1.77 7.10
CA GLY A 354 -1.59 -1.91 8.04
C GLY A 354 -1.65 -3.31 8.66
N THR A 355 -1.43 -4.35 7.84
CA THR A 355 -1.39 -5.75 8.27
C THR A 355 -0.24 -5.98 9.27
N ALA A 356 0.98 -5.54 8.94
CA ALA A 356 2.13 -5.72 9.81
C ALA A 356 2.01 -4.92 11.11
N ALA A 357 1.47 -3.70 11.05
CA ALA A 357 1.33 -2.82 12.20
C ALA A 357 0.44 -3.38 13.31
N VAL A 358 -0.59 -4.16 12.97
CA VAL A 358 -1.51 -4.78 13.94
C VAL A 358 -1.07 -6.17 14.40
N ILE A 359 0.10 -6.65 13.99
CA ILE A 359 0.67 -7.92 14.44
C ILE A 359 1.82 -7.61 15.40
N PRO A 360 1.63 -7.85 16.72
CA PRO A 360 2.66 -7.60 17.72
C PRO A 360 3.98 -8.28 17.39
N GLY A 361 5.08 -7.51 17.42
CA GLY A 361 6.44 -8.02 17.21
C GLY A 361 6.98 -7.92 15.78
N THR A 362 6.19 -7.52 14.79
CA THR A 362 6.76 -7.13 13.48
C THR A 362 7.54 -5.82 13.59
N LEU A 363 8.49 -5.56 12.69
CA LEU A 363 9.22 -4.28 12.69
C LEU A 363 8.31 -3.06 12.51
N VAL A 364 7.22 -3.21 11.75
CA VAL A 364 6.24 -2.14 11.54
C VAL A 364 5.47 -1.85 12.84
N ASN A 365 5.02 -2.90 13.53
CA ASN A 365 4.35 -2.77 14.83
C ASN A 365 5.29 -2.15 15.88
N LEU A 366 6.55 -2.56 15.92
CA LEU A 366 7.54 -1.99 16.84
C LEU A 366 7.80 -0.50 16.54
N ALA A 367 7.93 -0.11 15.27
CA ALA A 367 8.10 1.28 14.88
C ALA A 367 6.89 2.15 15.30
N ALA A 368 5.67 1.63 15.14
CA ALA A 368 4.44 2.31 15.53
C ALA A 368 4.33 2.52 17.06
N ASN A 369 4.81 1.56 17.85
CA ASN A 369 4.69 1.58 19.31
C ASN A 369 5.91 2.13 20.04
N SER A 370 6.98 2.51 19.32
CA SER A 370 8.21 3.05 19.92
C SER A 370 7.99 4.37 20.68
N GLY A 371 6.95 5.14 20.33
CA GLY A 371 6.55 6.35 21.07
C GLY A 371 5.84 6.04 22.39
N THR A 372 4.95 5.05 22.39
CA THR A 372 4.19 4.63 23.57
C THR A 372 5.10 4.03 24.64
N LEU A 373 6.08 3.21 24.23
CA LEU A 373 7.04 2.58 25.16
C LEU A 373 7.97 3.58 25.85
N MET A 374 8.33 4.69 25.18
CA MET A 374 9.10 5.77 25.82
C MET A 374 8.24 6.59 26.78
N GLN A 375 6.95 6.76 26.49
CA GLN A 375 6.04 7.54 27.32
C GLN A 375 5.67 6.77 28.59
N THR A 376 5.35 5.48 28.47
CA THR A 376 5.11 4.61 29.63
C THR A 376 6.35 4.44 30.48
N GLY A 377 7.55 4.33 29.87
CA GLY A 377 8.81 4.25 30.62
C GLY A 377 9.07 5.49 31.48
N ILE A 378 8.81 6.69 30.93
CA ILE A 378 8.94 7.95 31.70
C ILE A 378 7.87 8.02 32.81
N GLU A 379 6.66 7.55 32.55
CA GLU A 379 5.56 7.57 33.53
C GLU A 379 5.83 6.60 34.68
N THR A 380 6.28 5.37 34.39
CA THR A 380 6.69 4.40 35.42
C THR A 380 7.95 4.81 36.18
N ASP A 381 8.93 5.42 35.51
CA ASP A 381 10.14 5.90 36.18
C ASP A 381 9.80 7.08 37.11
N ILE A 382 8.89 7.98 36.71
CA ILE A 382 8.42 9.08 37.56
C ILE A 382 7.58 8.57 38.73
N GLU A 383 6.66 7.62 38.52
CA GLU A 383 5.86 7.04 39.61
C GLU A 383 6.75 6.29 40.60
N THR A 384 7.66 5.43 40.11
CA THR A 384 8.55 4.67 41.01
C THR A 384 9.57 5.55 41.74
N ASP A 385 10.11 6.59 41.11
CA ASP A 385 11.02 7.53 41.78
C ASP A 385 10.27 8.44 42.77
N ILE A 386 9.05 8.88 42.45
CA ILE A 386 8.23 9.69 43.36
C ILE A 386 7.76 8.86 44.56
N ASP A 387 7.28 7.63 44.33
CA ASP A 387 6.80 6.77 45.40
C ASP A 387 7.95 6.35 46.32
N ALA A 388 9.13 5.98 45.77
CA ALA A 388 10.28 5.64 46.60
C ALA A 388 10.83 6.84 47.41
N ASP A 389 10.85 8.05 46.85
CA ASP A 389 11.32 9.26 47.56
C ASP A 389 10.28 9.81 48.55
N ILE A 390 8.98 9.66 48.28
CA ILE A 390 7.89 10.05 49.20
C ILE A 390 7.83 9.06 50.35
N GLU A 391 7.85 7.75 50.09
CA GLU A 391 7.72 6.71 51.11
C GLU A 391 8.96 6.73 52.03
N THR A 392 10.18 6.69 51.48
CA THR A 392 11.40 6.67 52.34
C THR A 392 11.75 8.01 52.97
N GLY A 393 11.32 9.13 52.38
CA GLY A 393 11.62 10.48 52.87
C GLY A 393 10.57 11.02 53.85
N ILE A 394 9.29 10.73 53.61
CA ILE A 394 8.19 11.21 54.46
C ILE A 394 7.95 10.25 55.63
N GLU A 395 8.09 8.93 55.47
CA GLU A 395 8.00 8.01 56.62
C GLU A 395 9.14 8.26 57.61
N ALA A 396 10.39 8.40 57.16
CA ALA A 396 11.51 8.63 58.07
C ALA A 396 11.41 9.94 58.87
N ASP A 397 10.85 11.01 58.28
CA ASP A 397 10.70 12.31 58.93
C ASP A 397 9.38 12.46 59.71
N ILE A 398 8.30 11.73 59.35
CA ILE A 398 7.02 11.74 60.07
C ILE A 398 7.03 10.73 61.24
N GLU A 399 7.64 9.56 61.06
CA GLU A 399 7.73 8.53 62.10
C GLU A 399 8.61 9.02 63.27
N THR A 400 9.71 9.76 63.02
CA THR A 400 10.49 10.30 64.15
C THR A 400 9.87 11.48 64.89
N ASP A 401 8.93 12.24 64.29
CA ASP A 401 8.32 13.43 64.91
C ASP A 401 6.87 13.23 65.40
N ILE A 402 6.12 12.24 64.89
CA ILE A 402 4.71 11.98 65.25
C ILE A 402 4.54 10.73 66.15
N GLU A 403 5.47 9.78 66.10
CA GLU A 403 5.41 8.54 66.87
C GLU A 403 5.65 8.77 68.38
N THR A 404 6.15 9.94 68.80
CA THR A 404 6.25 10.27 70.24
C THR A 404 4.99 10.88 70.87
N ASP A 405 3.98 11.29 70.09
CA ASP A 405 2.82 12.02 70.61
C ASP A 405 1.44 11.41 70.25
N ILE A 406 1.34 10.45 69.32
CA ILE A 406 0.05 9.88 68.88
C ILE A 406 -0.01 8.33 69.01
N GLU A 407 1.02 7.68 69.55
CA GLU A 407 1.08 6.22 69.68
C GLU A 407 0.34 5.68 70.93
N THR A 408 -0.91 6.10 71.18
CA THR A 408 -1.71 5.39 72.20
C THR A 408 -3.21 5.30 72.01
N ASP A 409 -3.83 6.02 71.05
CA ASP A 409 -5.31 6.08 71.01
C ASP A 409 -5.97 5.76 69.66
N ILE A 410 -5.24 5.54 68.55
CA ILE A 410 -5.87 5.38 67.21
C ILE A 410 -5.52 4.06 66.49
N GLU A 411 -4.61 3.25 67.02
CA GLU A 411 -4.00 2.13 66.28
C GLU A 411 -4.71 0.77 66.40
N THR A 412 -5.98 0.72 66.78
CA THR A 412 -6.69 -0.58 66.87
C THR A 412 -8.06 -0.63 66.18
N GLY A 413 -8.39 0.33 65.32
CA GLY A 413 -9.72 0.32 64.68
C GLY A 413 -9.85 0.90 63.29
N ILE A 414 -8.80 1.46 62.68
CA ILE A 414 -8.91 2.11 61.35
C ILE A 414 -8.03 1.42 60.30
N GLU A 415 -6.90 0.86 60.69
CA GLU A 415 -5.93 0.26 59.76
C GLU A 415 -6.41 -1.05 59.14
N THR A 416 -7.23 -1.84 59.85
CA THR A 416 -7.67 -3.14 59.35
C THR A 416 -8.81 -3.08 58.33
N ASP A 417 -9.47 -1.92 58.16
CA ASP A 417 -10.65 -1.77 57.30
C ASP A 417 -10.38 -0.96 56.03
N ILE A 418 -9.28 -0.20 55.94
CA ILE A 418 -8.99 0.68 54.78
C ILE A 418 -7.96 0.07 53.82
N GLU A 419 -6.94 -0.63 54.32
CA GLU A 419 -5.92 -1.24 53.44
C GLU A 419 -6.48 -2.42 52.65
N THR A 420 -7.38 -3.22 53.22
CA THR A 420 -7.88 -4.43 52.54
C THR A 420 -8.92 -4.11 51.44
N ASP A 421 -9.59 -2.96 51.52
CA ASP A 421 -10.62 -2.56 50.54
C ASP A 421 -10.05 -1.71 49.38
N ILE A 422 -8.89 -1.05 49.53
CA ILE A 422 -8.32 -0.18 48.49
C ILE A 422 -7.29 -0.90 47.61
N GLU A 423 -6.46 -1.79 48.16
CA GLU A 423 -5.48 -2.53 47.34
C GLU A 423 -6.12 -3.60 46.46
N THR A 424 -7.19 -4.25 46.94
CA THR A 424 -7.84 -5.33 46.17
C THR A 424 -8.72 -4.83 45.02
N ASP A 425 -9.21 -3.58 45.08
CA ASP A 425 -10.09 -3.00 44.05
C ASP A 425 -9.31 -2.18 42.99
N ILE A 426 -8.07 -1.76 43.25
CA ILE A 426 -7.26 -0.99 42.29
C ILE A 426 -6.31 -1.88 41.47
N GLU A 427 -5.78 -2.97 42.04
CA GLU A 427 -4.92 -3.88 41.27
C GLU A 427 -5.70 -4.87 40.38
N ALA A 428 -7.00 -5.08 40.64
CA ALA A 428 -7.86 -5.93 39.82
C ALA A 428 -8.40 -5.24 38.55
N ASP A 429 -8.33 -3.90 38.47
CA ASP A 429 -8.90 -3.12 37.35
C ASP A 429 -7.84 -2.54 36.38
N ILE A 430 -6.54 -2.84 36.58
CA ILE A 430 -5.46 -2.40 35.67
C ILE A 430 -4.74 -3.57 34.96
N GLU A 431 -4.83 -4.81 35.46
CA GLU A 431 -4.33 -5.99 34.74
C GLU A 431 -5.46 -6.97 34.43
N THR A 432 -6.22 -6.72 33.37
CA THR A 432 -6.81 -7.78 32.48
C THR A 432 -7.63 -7.26 31.32
N ASP A 433 -7.60 -5.97 30.95
CA ASP A 433 -8.16 -5.54 29.65
C ASP A 433 -7.16 -5.77 28.50
N THR A 434 -6.64 -7.01 28.43
CA THR A 434 -6.20 -7.56 27.15
C THR A 434 -7.47 -7.64 26.31
N LYS A 435 -7.72 -6.60 25.51
CA LYS A 435 -8.81 -6.55 24.52
C LYS A 435 -8.66 -7.68 23.50
N ALA A 436 -9.02 -8.89 23.90
CA ALA A 436 -9.49 -9.96 23.04
C ALA A 436 -10.92 -9.61 22.62
N GLY A 437 -11.04 -8.60 21.75
CA GLY A 437 -12.33 -8.02 21.39
C GLY A 437 -12.24 -6.95 20.31
N SER A 438 -11.90 -7.36 19.08
CA SER A 438 -12.38 -6.75 17.82
C SER A 438 -12.48 -5.21 17.70
N GLN A 439 -11.47 -4.44 18.12
CA GLN A 439 -11.30 -3.08 17.62
C GLN A 439 -10.36 -3.13 16.43
N ALA A 440 -10.80 -2.64 15.27
CA ALA A 440 -9.92 -2.45 14.13
C ALA A 440 -8.93 -1.35 14.51
N ASP A 441 -7.69 -1.72 14.81
CA ASP A 441 -6.64 -0.74 15.06
C ASP A 441 -6.33 -0.03 13.74
N SER A 442 -6.29 1.29 13.80
CA SER A 442 -5.89 2.12 12.68
C SER A 442 -4.57 2.79 12.97
N VAL A 443 -3.67 2.74 12.01
CA VAL A 443 -2.39 3.46 12.06
C VAL A 443 -2.34 4.54 10.99
N CYS A 444 -1.70 5.65 11.31
CA CYS A 444 -1.37 6.75 10.43
C CYS A 444 0.15 6.81 10.25
N PHE A 445 0.65 6.52 9.05
CA PHE A 445 2.09 6.59 8.79
C PHE A 445 2.46 7.77 7.90
N GLY A 446 3.66 8.30 8.11
CA GLY A 446 4.27 9.31 7.26
C GLY A 446 4.96 8.70 6.04
N HIS A 447 4.65 9.20 4.84
CA HIS A 447 5.28 8.87 3.56
C HIS A 447 5.77 10.15 2.85
N PRO A 448 6.57 10.11 1.76
CA PRO A 448 7.23 11.33 1.26
C PRO A 448 6.30 12.51 0.91
N SER A 449 5.04 12.25 0.53
CA SER A 449 4.06 13.30 0.21
C SER A 449 3.16 13.75 1.37
N GLY A 450 3.31 13.20 2.58
CA GLY A 450 2.41 13.45 3.71
C GLY A 450 2.02 12.18 4.47
N THR A 451 0.78 12.05 4.88
CA THR A 451 0.31 10.99 5.79
C THR A 451 -0.72 10.08 5.15
N LEU A 452 -0.84 8.86 5.69
CA LEU A 452 -1.85 7.90 5.24
C LEU A 452 -2.36 7.06 6.40
N LYS A 453 -3.67 7.14 6.64
CA LYS A 453 -4.37 6.33 7.63
C LYS A 453 -4.85 5.01 7.02
N VAL A 454 -4.57 3.90 7.69
CA VAL A 454 -5.00 2.54 7.32
C VAL A 454 -5.56 1.85 8.56
N GLY A 455 -6.76 1.29 8.44
CA GLY A 455 -7.33 0.39 9.44
C GLY A 455 -7.04 -1.06 9.09
N ALA A 456 -6.70 -1.90 10.07
CA ALA A 456 -6.56 -3.34 9.87
C ALA A 456 -7.25 -4.11 11.00
N ALA A 457 -7.90 -5.21 10.63
CA ALA A 457 -8.57 -6.09 11.56
C ALA A 457 -7.90 -7.47 11.53
N ALA A 458 -7.19 -7.81 12.60
CA ALA A 458 -6.53 -9.09 12.79
C ALA A 458 -7.20 -9.89 13.90
N LYS A 459 -7.12 -11.22 13.81
CA LYS A 459 -7.51 -12.15 14.88
C LYS A 459 -6.53 -13.32 14.92
N GLN A 460 -6.34 -13.90 16.09
CA GLN A 460 -5.67 -15.19 16.19
C GLN A 460 -6.69 -16.31 15.95
N VAL A 461 -6.31 -17.27 15.10
CA VAL A 461 -7.04 -18.52 14.86
C VAL A 461 -6.02 -19.64 15.02
N ASP A 462 -6.26 -20.58 15.93
CA ASP A 462 -5.35 -21.70 16.22
C ASP A 462 -3.89 -21.27 16.49
N GLY A 463 -3.70 -20.15 17.20
CA GLY A 463 -2.39 -19.60 17.51
C GLY A 463 -1.69 -18.88 16.34
N GLN A 464 -2.34 -18.75 15.19
CA GLN A 464 -1.83 -18.02 14.03
C GLN A 464 -2.62 -16.74 13.77
N TRP A 465 -1.90 -15.64 13.50
CA TRP A 465 -2.53 -14.38 13.10
C TRP A 465 -3.18 -14.50 11.73
N THR A 466 -4.43 -14.05 11.63
CA THR A 466 -5.19 -13.93 10.39
C THR A 466 -5.72 -12.51 10.28
N VAL A 467 -5.37 -11.81 9.20
CA VAL A 467 -5.92 -10.48 8.91
C VAL A 467 -7.16 -10.63 8.05
N THR A 468 -8.30 -10.19 8.59
CA THR A 468 -9.62 -10.36 7.97
C THR A 468 -9.97 -9.23 7.01
N LYS A 469 -9.49 -8.03 7.29
CA LYS A 469 -9.77 -6.83 6.50
C LYS A 469 -8.71 -5.77 6.71
N VAL A 470 -8.36 -5.07 5.64
CA VAL A 470 -7.62 -3.80 5.71
C VAL A 470 -8.39 -2.73 4.96
N SER A 471 -8.64 -1.59 5.59
CA SER A 471 -9.48 -0.50 5.10
C SER A 471 -8.66 0.78 4.94
N MET A 472 -8.90 1.52 3.87
CA MET A 472 -8.30 2.84 3.68
C MET A 472 -9.19 3.73 2.81
N SER A 473 -9.05 5.04 2.99
CA SER A 473 -9.73 6.03 2.17
C SER A 473 -8.87 6.46 0.99
N ARG A 474 -9.50 6.62 -0.16
CA ARG A 474 -8.91 7.09 -1.41
C ARG A 474 -9.88 8.05 -2.10
N SER A 475 -9.48 8.53 -3.27
CA SER A 475 -10.38 9.22 -4.18
C SER A 475 -10.05 8.82 -5.62
N ALA A 476 -11.02 8.96 -6.52
CA ALA A 476 -10.83 8.70 -7.94
C ALA A 476 -11.54 9.78 -8.77
N ARG A 477 -11.07 9.98 -10.00
CA ARG A 477 -11.77 10.78 -11.01
C ARG A 477 -11.36 10.42 -12.43
N ILE A 478 -12.27 10.57 -13.38
CA ILE A 478 -11.98 10.60 -14.81
C ILE A 478 -11.16 11.86 -15.12
N LEU A 479 -10.09 11.67 -15.89
CA LEU A 479 -9.27 12.76 -16.45
C LEU A 479 -9.60 12.99 -17.92
N MET A 480 -9.86 11.90 -18.65
CA MET A 480 -10.24 11.92 -20.06
C MET A 480 -10.98 10.63 -20.40
N GLU A 481 -12.02 10.72 -21.24
CA GLU A 481 -12.74 9.57 -21.79
C GLU A 481 -12.81 9.67 -23.32
N GLY A 482 -12.93 8.53 -24.00
CA GLY A 482 -13.04 8.46 -25.45
C GLY A 482 -12.31 7.26 -26.04
N TRP A 483 -11.39 7.50 -26.96
CA TRP A 483 -10.63 6.44 -27.64
C TRP A 483 -9.13 6.72 -27.60
N VAL A 484 -8.36 5.73 -27.15
CA VAL A 484 -6.92 5.68 -27.47
C VAL A 484 -6.74 5.23 -28.91
N ARG A 485 -5.60 5.59 -29.51
CA ARG A 485 -5.24 5.17 -30.86
C ARG A 485 -3.88 4.51 -30.86
N VAL A 486 -3.78 3.43 -31.65
CA VAL A 486 -2.51 2.72 -31.89
C VAL A 486 -2.43 2.34 -33.38
N PRO A 487 -1.23 2.20 -33.95
CA PRO A 487 -1.06 1.66 -35.30
C PRO A 487 -1.79 0.32 -35.50
N ASP A 488 -2.34 0.13 -36.69
CA ASP A 488 -2.90 -1.17 -37.10
C ASP A 488 -1.78 -2.06 -37.64
N GLU A 489 -1.46 -3.14 -36.91
CA GLU A 489 -0.44 -4.13 -37.29
C GLU A 489 -1.04 -5.41 -37.92
N SER A 490 -2.35 -5.42 -38.21
CA SER A 490 -3.04 -6.56 -38.83
C SER A 490 -2.86 -6.70 -40.34
#